data_AF-A0A1F8TNE7-F1
#
_entry.id   AF-A0A1F8TNE7-F1
#
_cell.length_a   1.000
_cell.length_b   1.000
_cell.length_c   1.000
_cell.angle_alpha   90.00
_cell.angle_beta   90.00
_cell.angle_gamma   90.00
#
_symmetry.space_group_name_H-M   'P 1'
#
loop_
_entity.id
_entity.type
_entity.pdbx_description
1 polymer ?
#
loop_
_entity_poly.entity_id
_entity_poly.type
_entity_poly.pdbx_seq_one_letter_code
_entity_poly.pdbx_strand_id
1 'polypeptide(L)'
;IRAPLLRTADLEMERNVVVEEIRMYRDQPQDRVHTLVDELLYPNHPLGWEIAGREPVVRAMTADDLRAFMDAGYAPGRMVIALAGKLDAAEATLAVSEHLGQLATRPGLPFTRAPKPARVRTRVRTKGGKQVHLCIGWRGVPQRHPDKWTLDMLNAVLGEGMSSRLFLEIREKRALAYDVHSYEANYSDVGHVVIYAGVAPERVKEAASAALAEVARLRDEPVGDAELERVRDFVKGRIELRLEDTRGVAGWLAGQEMFYDRIRSVDEICEIVDSVGPADLQRVARQYLRPELAYVSAIGPRSAVTTLGAPEPEMMEMAS
;
A
#
# COMPACT_ATOMS: atom_id res chain seq x y z
N ILE A 1 6.03 15.79 -21.37
CA ILE A 1 7.07 16.07 -20.34
C ILE A 1 7.73 17.43 -20.57
N ARG A 2 8.32 17.73 -21.73
CA ARG A 2 9.11 18.97 -21.94
C ARG A 2 8.33 20.29 -22.01
N ALA A 3 7.20 20.31 -22.73
CA ALA A 3 6.48 21.55 -23.00
C ALA A 3 4.96 21.28 -23.06
N PRO A 4 4.32 20.93 -21.93
CA PRO A 4 2.87 20.76 -21.91
C PRO A 4 2.18 22.09 -22.20
N LEU A 5 1.22 22.07 -23.13
CA LEU A 5 0.38 23.23 -23.39
C LEU A 5 -0.76 23.24 -22.36
N LEU A 6 -0.60 24.04 -21.30
CA LEU A 6 -1.59 24.19 -20.23
C LEU A 6 -2.56 25.34 -20.54
N ARG A 7 -3.55 25.08 -21.39
CA ARG A 7 -4.60 26.07 -21.72
C ARG A 7 -5.54 26.23 -20.53
N THR A 8 -5.96 27.47 -20.24
CA THR A 8 -6.87 27.75 -19.12
C THR A 8 -8.16 26.93 -19.19
N ALA A 9 -8.76 26.81 -20.39
CA ALA A 9 -10.00 26.04 -20.58
C ALA A 9 -9.82 24.54 -20.27
N ASP A 10 -8.68 23.95 -20.65
CA ASP A 10 -8.39 22.54 -20.33
C ASP A 10 -8.22 22.34 -18.82
N LEU A 11 -7.51 23.27 -18.15
CA LEU A 11 -7.32 23.22 -16.71
C LEU A 11 -8.63 23.38 -15.94
N GLU A 12 -9.52 24.28 -16.37
CA GLU A 12 -10.83 24.45 -15.75
C GLU A 12 -11.69 23.19 -15.87
N MET A 13 -11.69 22.57 -17.06
CA MET A 13 -12.38 21.31 -17.28
C MET A 13 -11.80 20.20 -16.40
N GLU A 14 -10.48 20.05 -16.38
CA GLU A 14 -9.79 18.99 -15.62
C GLU A 14 -9.96 19.15 -14.10
N ARG A 15 -9.93 20.39 -13.58
CA ARG A 15 -10.22 20.65 -12.16
C ARG A 15 -11.59 20.12 -11.77
N ASN A 16 -12.61 20.25 -12.62
CA ASN A 16 -13.93 19.73 -12.31
C ASN A 16 -13.94 18.20 -12.30
N VAL A 17 -13.26 17.55 -13.25
CA VAL A 17 -13.11 16.08 -13.29
C VAL A 17 -12.45 15.57 -12.02
N VAL A 18 -11.31 16.14 -11.62
CA VAL A 18 -10.57 15.75 -10.41
C VAL A 18 -11.40 16.00 -9.14
N VAL A 19 -12.18 17.08 -9.08
CA VAL A 19 -13.05 17.33 -7.93
C VAL A 19 -14.17 16.29 -7.84
N GLU A 20 -14.78 15.90 -8.95
CA GLU A 20 -15.79 14.83 -8.94
C GLU A 20 -15.16 13.47 -8.58
N GLU A 21 -13.92 13.19 -9.01
CA GLU A 21 -13.17 12.00 -8.58
C GLU A 21 -12.93 12.00 -7.06
N ILE A 22 -12.49 13.12 -6.48
CA ILE A 22 -12.32 13.26 -5.01
C ILE A 22 -13.66 13.00 -4.29
N ARG A 23 -14.76 13.53 -4.81
CA ARG A 23 -16.09 13.33 -4.23
C ARG A 23 -16.50 11.87 -4.30
N MET A 24 -16.28 11.21 -5.44
CA MET A 24 -16.55 9.79 -5.63
C MET A 24 -15.82 8.92 -4.59
N TYR A 25 -14.49 9.06 -4.44
CA TYR A 25 -13.73 8.27 -3.46
C TYR A 25 -14.13 8.57 -2.02
N ARG A 26 -14.42 9.83 -1.69
CA ARG A 26 -14.92 10.20 -0.35
C ARG A 26 -16.30 9.67 -0.06
N ASP A 27 -17.09 9.44 -1.10
CA ASP A 27 -18.41 8.85 -0.99
C ASP A 27 -18.41 7.33 -0.96
N GLN A 28 -17.30 6.68 -1.30
CA GLN A 28 -17.10 5.25 -1.22
C GLN A 28 -16.43 4.87 0.13
N PRO A 29 -17.19 4.32 1.10
CA PRO A 29 -16.64 4.00 2.42
C PRO A 29 -15.50 2.96 2.37
N GLN A 30 -15.58 2.03 1.42
CA GLN A 30 -14.56 1.01 1.20
C GLN A 30 -13.21 1.58 0.79
N ASP A 31 -13.17 2.69 0.06
CA ASP A 31 -11.93 3.33 -0.38
C ASP A 31 -11.45 4.34 0.67
N ARG A 32 -12.38 5.14 1.22
CA ARG A 32 -12.05 6.20 2.17
C ARG A 32 -11.46 5.69 3.48
N VAL A 33 -11.78 4.47 3.92
CA VAL A 33 -11.27 3.91 5.18
C VAL A 33 -9.74 3.74 5.16
N HIS A 34 -9.15 3.48 3.99
CA HIS A 34 -7.70 3.35 3.81
C HIS A 34 -7.00 4.69 4.08
N THR A 35 -7.51 5.79 3.54
CA THR A 35 -6.97 7.13 3.84
C THR A 35 -7.04 7.45 5.34
N LEU A 36 -8.07 6.98 6.05
CA LEU A 36 -8.17 7.22 7.51
C LEU A 36 -7.08 6.48 8.29
N VAL A 37 -6.68 5.27 7.87
CA VAL A 37 -5.57 4.56 8.52
C VAL A 37 -4.23 5.19 8.13
N ASP A 38 -4.06 5.67 6.90
CA ASP A 38 -2.87 6.42 6.49
C ASP A 38 -2.70 7.73 7.26
N GLU A 39 -3.78 8.47 7.51
CA GLU A 39 -3.77 9.69 8.35
C GLU A 39 -3.34 9.40 9.80
N LEU A 40 -3.68 8.22 10.33
CA LEU A 40 -3.26 7.76 11.65
C LEU A 40 -1.81 7.33 11.67
N LEU A 41 -1.40 6.56 10.65
CA LEU A 41 -0.03 6.09 10.51
C LEU A 41 0.90 7.26 10.26
N TYR A 42 0.55 8.24 9.43
CA TYR A 42 1.41 9.34 8.97
C TYR A 42 0.80 10.74 9.24
N PRO A 43 0.64 11.13 10.52
CA PRO A 43 -0.05 12.39 10.86
C PRO A 43 0.72 13.61 10.34
N ASN A 44 0.01 14.54 9.70
CA ASN A 44 0.58 15.79 9.15
C ASN A 44 1.75 15.56 8.17
N HIS A 45 1.73 14.44 7.43
CA HIS A 45 2.78 14.08 6.48
C HIS A 45 2.20 13.71 5.11
N PRO A 46 2.89 13.97 3.97
CA PRO A 46 2.39 13.63 2.63
C PRO A 46 1.96 12.18 2.44
N LEU A 47 2.61 11.23 3.13
CA LEU A 47 2.22 9.80 3.10
C LEU A 47 0.82 9.53 3.69
N GLY A 48 0.30 10.44 4.52
CA GLY A 48 -1.06 10.35 5.07
C GLY A 48 -2.10 11.14 4.28
N TRP A 49 -1.73 11.71 3.13
CA TRP A 49 -2.63 12.53 2.32
C TRP A 49 -3.28 11.70 1.22
N GLU A 50 -4.53 12.06 0.92
CA GLU A 50 -5.23 11.58 -0.26
C GLU A 50 -4.48 12.02 -1.52
N ILE A 51 -4.17 11.08 -2.43
CA ILE A 51 -3.36 11.32 -3.63
C ILE A 51 -3.99 12.40 -4.53
N ALA A 52 -5.31 12.34 -4.72
CA ALA A 52 -6.06 13.35 -5.48
C ALA A 52 -6.07 14.74 -4.78
N GLY A 53 -5.64 14.81 -3.52
CA GLY A 53 -5.53 16.04 -2.76
C GLY A 53 -6.83 16.51 -2.12
N ARG A 54 -6.91 17.80 -1.84
CA ARG A 54 -8.09 18.43 -1.22
C ARG A 54 -8.81 19.29 -2.25
N GLU A 55 -10.13 19.18 -2.32
CA GLU A 55 -10.95 19.99 -3.25
C GLU A 55 -10.59 21.49 -3.24
N PRO A 56 -10.43 22.19 -2.10
CA PRO A 56 -10.03 23.59 -2.11
C PRO A 56 -8.66 23.85 -2.76
N VAL A 57 -7.71 22.91 -2.65
CA VAL A 57 -6.38 23.01 -3.26
C VAL A 57 -6.48 22.82 -4.77
N VAL A 58 -7.20 21.78 -5.22
CA VAL A 58 -7.41 21.50 -6.66
C VAL A 58 -8.11 22.67 -7.35
N ARG A 59 -9.15 23.25 -6.71
CA ARG A 59 -9.88 24.41 -7.25
C ARG A 59 -8.99 25.65 -7.41
N ALA A 60 -8.03 25.85 -6.51
CA ALA A 60 -7.12 26.99 -6.52
C ALA A 60 -5.87 26.79 -7.40
N MET A 61 -5.54 25.55 -7.76
CA MET A 61 -4.30 25.21 -8.47
C MET A 61 -4.21 25.88 -9.84
N THR A 62 -3.15 26.64 -10.09
CA THR A 62 -2.93 27.40 -11.33
C THR A 62 -2.04 26.65 -12.34
N ALA A 63 -1.95 27.16 -13.56
CA ALA A 63 -1.01 26.63 -14.56
C ALA A 63 0.45 26.77 -14.08
N ASP A 64 0.76 27.84 -13.34
CA ASP A 64 2.10 28.10 -12.84
C ASP A 64 2.47 27.16 -11.69
N ASP A 65 1.50 26.77 -10.85
CA ASP A 65 1.72 25.72 -9.83
C ASP A 65 2.09 24.38 -10.49
N LEU A 66 1.40 24.01 -11.56
CA LEU A 66 1.70 22.78 -12.32
C LEU A 66 3.07 22.84 -12.99
N ARG A 67 3.43 23.98 -13.58
CA ARG A 67 4.77 24.18 -14.15
C ARG A 67 5.84 24.10 -13.08
N ALA A 68 5.65 24.75 -11.93
CA ALA A 68 6.58 24.70 -10.81
C ALA A 68 6.76 23.27 -10.29
N PHE A 69 5.68 22.49 -10.19
CA PHE A 69 5.74 21.08 -9.83
C PHE A 69 6.53 20.25 -10.85
N MET A 70 6.25 20.45 -12.14
CA MET A 70 6.99 19.77 -13.21
C MET A 70 8.47 20.15 -13.24
N ASP A 71 8.80 21.43 -13.07
CA ASP A 71 10.18 21.91 -13.03
C ASP A 71 10.96 21.30 -11.85
N ALA A 72 10.31 21.10 -10.70
CA ALA A 72 10.94 20.49 -9.53
C ALA A 72 11.02 18.95 -9.60
N GLY A 73 10.05 18.31 -10.24
CA GLY A 73 9.89 16.86 -10.25
C GLY A 73 10.48 16.15 -11.46
N TYR A 74 10.36 16.74 -12.65
CA TYR A 74 10.64 16.08 -13.95
C TYR A 74 12.05 16.45 -14.43
N ALA A 75 13.05 16.15 -13.60
CA ALA A 75 14.46 16.42 -13.85
C ALA A 75 15.27 15.12 -14.03
N PRO A 76 16.40 15.12 -14.77
CA PRO A 76 17.16 13.91 -15.10
C PRO A 76 17.52 13.02 -13.90
N GLY A 77 17.90 13.59 -12.75
CA GLY A 77 18.27 12.82 -11.55
C GLY A 77 17.09 12.23 -10.76
N ARG A 78 15.85 12.34 -11.28
CA ARG A 78 14.61 11.89 -10.62
C ARG A 78 13.66 11.20 -11.58
N MET A 79 14.12 10.92 -12.80
CA MET A 79 13.34 10.27 -13.85
C MET A 79 14.05 8.98 -14.26
N VAL A 80 13.28 7.91 -14.34
CA VAL A 80 13.72 6.64 -14.95
C VAL A 80 12.88 6.41 -16.19
N ILE A 81 13.56 6.11 -17.30
CA ILE A 81 12.91 5.70 -18.55
C ILE A 81 13.19 4.21 -18.73
N ALA A 82 12.16 3.37 -18.56
CA ALA A 82 12.25 1.94 -18.82
C ALA A 82 11.54 1.61 -20.13
N LEU A 83 12.22 0.84 -20.98
CA LEU A 83 11.72 0.38 -22.27
C LEU A 83 11.81 -1.14 -22.30
N ALA A 84 10.75 -1.81 -22.74
CA ALA A 84 10.72 -3.25 -22.88
C ALA A 84 9.91 -3.65 -24.12
N GLY A 85 10.37 -4.69 -24.81
CA GLY A 85 9.76 -5.19 -26.04
C GLY A 85 10.81 -5.49 -27.11
N LYS A 86 10.35 -5.58 -28.35
CA LYS A 86 11.21 -5.80 -29.52
C LYS A 86 11.87 -4.48 -29.94
N LEU A 87 13.00 -4.17 -29.32
CA LEU A 87 13.76 -2.94 -29.57
C LEU A 87 15.26 -3.23 -29.63
N ASP A 88 15.99 -2.45 -30.42
CA ASP A 88 17.44 -2.37 -30.32
C ASP A 88 17.81 -1.39 -29.19
N ALA A 89 18.67 -1.83 -28.28
CA ALA A 89 19.01 -1.04 -27.11
C ALA A 89 19.77 0.24 -27.46
N ALA A 90 20.67 0.20 -28.44
CA ALA A 90 21.47 1.37 -28.84
C ALA A 90 20.59 2.42 -29.53
N GLU A 91 19.71 2.00 -30.44
CA GLU A 91 18.74 2.89 -31.09
C GLU A 91 17.80 3.54 -30.07
N ALA A 92 17.29 2.75 -29.11
CA ALA A 92 16.41 3.25 -28.07
C ALA A 92 17.11 4.26 -27.14
N THR A 93 18.33 3.95 -26.70
CA THR A 93 19.13 4.89 -25.89
C THR A 93 19.43 6.17 -26.65
N LEU A 94 19.74 6.09 -27.95
CA LEU A 94 19.98 7.26 -28.78
C LEU A 94 18.72 8.15 -28.88
N ALA A 95 17.56 7.55 -29.16
CA ALA A 95 16.30 8.29 -29.25
C ALA A 95 15.91 8.96 -27.92
N VAL A 96 16.09 8.26 -26.79
CA VAL A 96 15.87 8.84 -25.46
C VAL A 96 16.83 9.99 -25.20
N SER A 97 18.11 9.83 -25.55
CA SER A 97 19.13 10.86 -25.37
C SER A 97 18.86 12.09 -26.23
N GLU A 98 18.42 11.91 -27.48
CA GLU A 98 18.05 13.00 -28.39
C GLU A 98 16.88 13.82 -27.83
N HIS A 99 15.84 13.14 -27.31
CA HIS A 99 14.64 13.82 -26.86
C HIS A 99 14.71 14.34 -25.42
N LEU A 100 15.39 13.63 -24.51
CA LEU A 100 15.37 13.91 -23.07
C LEU A 100 16.77 14.21 -22.49
N GLY A 101 17.85 13.99 -23.23
CA GLY A 101 19.23 14.23 -22.75
C GLY A 101 19.57 15.69 -22.47
N GLN A 102 18.79 16.63 -23.03
CA GLN A 102 18.94 18.07 -22.79
C GLN A 102 18.02 18.61 -21.68
N LEU A 103 17.35 17.74 -20.92
CA LEU A 103 16.55 18.19 -19.79
C LEU A 103 17.44 18.88 -18.74
N ALA A 104 17.02 20.06 -18.28
CA ALA A 104 17.77 20.81 -17.30
C ALA A 104 17.77 20.09 -15.95
N THR A 105 18.94 20.04 -15.29
CA THR A 105 19.03 19.62 -13.90
C THR A 105 18.41 20.68 -12.99
N ARG A 106 17.62 20.24 -12.01
CA ARG A 106 16.95 21.12 -11.05
C ARG A 106 17.12 20.56 -9.63
N PRO A 107 17.20 21.41 -8.59
CA PRO A 107 17.11 20.95 -7.22
C PRO A 107 15.79 20.20 -7.03
N GLY A 108 15.88 18.96 -6.54
CA GLY A 108 14.69 18.17 -6.27
C GLY A 108 13.88 18.74 -5.10
N LEU A 109 12.62 18.30 -4.99
CA LEU A 109 11.83 18.56 -3.79
C LEU A 109 12.54 17.97 -2.56
N PRO A 110 12.54 18.68 -1.43
CA PRO A 110 13.17 18.20 -0.21
C PRO A 110 12.50 16.91 0.26
N PHE A 111 13.31 15.97 0.73
CA PHE A 111 12.80 14.74 1.33
C PHE A 111 12.28 15.02 2.74
N THR A 112 10.99 14.76 2.96
CA THR A 112 10.38 14.85 4.29
C THR A 112 10.38 13.45 4.92
N ARG A 113 11.04 13.31 6.07
CA ARG A 113 11.02 12.04 6.81
C ARG A 113 9.64 11.78 7.41
N ALA A 114 9.22 10.53 7.35
CA ALA A 114 7.98 10.09 7.97
C ALA A 114 8.00 10.39 9.48
N PRO A 115 6.91 10.96 10.03
CA PRO A 115 6.82 11.26 11.45
C PRO A 115 6.61 9.99 12.26
N LYS A 116 6.62 10.12 13.59
CA LYS A 116 6.02 9.10 14.46
C LYS A 116 4.51 9.00 14.18
N PRO A 117 3.91 7.80 14.31
CA PRO A 117 2.46 7.64 14.23
C PRO A 117 1.67 8.53 15.20
N ALA A 118 0.39 8.71 14.92
CA ALA A 118 -0.50 9.50 15.77
C ALA A 118 -0.60 8.93 17.19
N ARG A 119 -0.78 9.78 18.20
CA ARG A 119 -1.04 9.32 19.57
C ARG A 119 -2.38 8.60 19.70
N VAL A 120 -3.37 9.04 18.92
CA VAL A 120 -4.67 8.40 18.82
C VAL A 120 -4.54 7.20 17.89
N ARG A 121 -4.90 6.01 18.36
CA ARG A 121 -4.80 4.77 17.56
C ARG A 121 -6.08 4.40 16.82
N THR A 122 -7.17 5.14 17.02
CA THR A 122 -8.49 4.82 16.44
C THR A 122 -9.10 6.03 15.76
N ARG A 123 -9.58 5.88 14.53
CA ARG A 123 -10.36 6.90 13.81
C ARG A 123 -11.58 6.30 13.15
N VAL A 124 -12.76 6.69 13.61
CA VAL A 124 -14.03 6.21 13.07
C VAL A 124 -14.82 7.32 12.42
N ARG A 125 -15.51 7.02 11.32
CA ARG A 125 -16.43 7.93 10.65
C ARG A 125 -17.80 7.28 10.55
N THR A 126 -18.82 7.99 11.00
CA THR A 126 -20.20 7.54 10.83
C THR A 126 -20.67 7.82 9.40
N LYS A 127 -21.20 6.80 8.74
CA LYS A 127 -21.93 6.91 7.48
C LYS A 127 -23.02 5.85 7.42
N GLY A 128 -24.19 6.19 6.88
CA GLY A 128 -25.25 5.20 6.65
C GLY A 128 -24.79 4.14 5.64
N GLY A 129 -25.19 2.90 5.83
CA GLY A 129 -24.77 1.80 4.96
C GLY A 129 -25.14 0.44 5.54
N LYS A 130 -25.02 -0.61 4.71
CA LYS A 130 -25.26 -2.01 5.10
C LYS A 130 -24.01 -2.72 5.61
N GLN A 131 -22.85 -2.07 5.54
CA GLN A 131 -21.57 -2.63 5.97
C GLN A 131 -20.80 -1.63 6.81
N VAL A 132 -19.90 -2.16 7.62
CA VAL A 132 -18.76 -1.44 8.19
C VAL A 132 -17.52 -1.85 7.42
N HIS A 133 -16.77 -0.85 6.96
CA HIS A 133 -15.45 -1.05 6.38
C HIS A 133 -14.43 -0.77 7.47
N LEU A 134 -13.57 -1.74 7.72
CA LEU A 134 -12.59 -1.76 8.81
C LEU A 134 -11.19 -1.88 8.21
N CYS A 135 -10.27 -1.06 8.69
CA CYS A 135 -8.84 -1.28 8.51
C CYS A 135 -8.15 -1.45 9.87
N ILE A 136 -7.23 -2.41 9.95
CA ILE A 136 -6.30 -2.58 11.07
C ILE A 136 -4.88 -2.52 10.49
N GLY A 137 -4.10 -1.50 10.86
CA GLY A 137 -2.81 -1.21 10.27
C GLY A 137 -1.66 -1.12 11.26
N TRP A 138 -0.47 -1.53 10.83
CA TRP A 138 0.78 -1.44 11.56
C TRP A 138 1.83 -0.71 10.73
N ARG A 139 2.77 -0.02 11.39
CA ARG A 139 3.97 0.46 10.69
C ARG A 139 4.86 -0.74 10.33
N GLY A 140 5.30 -0.76 9.09
CA GLY A 140 6.27 -1.69 8.53
C GLY A 140 7.60 -0.99 8.26
N VAL A 141 8.30 -1.48 7.24
CA VAL A 141 9.69 -1.10 6.95
C VAL A 141 9.85 -0.41 5.59
N PRO A 142 10.90 0.42 5.40
CA PRO A 142 11.21 0.98 4.10
C PRO A 142 11.61 -0.07 3.06
N GLN A 143 11.59 0.31 1.78
CA GLN A 143 11.89 -0.60 0.68
C GLN A 143 13.25 -1.30 0.78
N ARG A 144 14.27 -0.60 1.30
CA ARG A 144 15.64 -1.12 1.40
C ARG A 144 15.91 -1.91 2.70
N HIS A 145 14.89 -2.14 3.53
CA HIS A 145 15.07 -2.82 4.80
C HIS A 145 15.24 -4.34 4.59
N PRO A 146 16.12 -5.03 5.35
CA PRO A 146 16.28 -6.49 5.25
C PRO A 146 14.99 -7.28 5.44
N ASP A 147 14.17 -6.89 6.44
CA ASP A 147 12.89 -7.55 6.74
C ASP A 147 11.77 -7.26 5.71
N LYS A 148 12.01 -6.47 4.66
CA LYS A 148 10.97 -6.12 3.67
C LYS A 148 10.37 -7.36 3.02
N TRP A 149 11.21 -8.26 2.51
CA TRP A 149 10.75 -9.50 1.87
C TRP A 149 10.05 -10.45 2.83
N THR A 150 10.49 -10.49 4.08
CA THR A 150 9.81 -11.27 5.12
C THR A 150 8.44 -10.69 5.46
N LEU A 151 8.28 -9.35 5.46
CA LEU A 151 6.99 -8.69 5.64
C LEU A 151 6.04 -8.92 4.45
N ASP A 152 6.56 -8.86 3.21
CA ASP A 152 5.77 -9.19 2.01
C ASP A 152 5.27 -10.64 2.08
N MET A 153 6.15 -11.59 2.40
CA MET A 153 5.78 -13.01 2.58
C MET A 153 4.79 -13.20 3.71
N LEU A 154 4.94 -12.47 4.82
CA LEU A 154 3.98 -12.50 5.92
C LEU A 154 2.62 -11.98 5.47
N ASN A 155 2.57 -10.88 4.70
CA ASN A 155 1.32 -10.37 4.15
C ASN A 155 0.64 -11.40 3.23
N ALA A 156 1.43 -12.10 2.41
CA ALA A 156 0.94 -13.14 1.53
C ALA A 156 0.29 -14.32 2.30
N VAL A 157 0.90 -14.76 3.40
CA VAL A 157 0.28 -15.76 4.30
C VAL A 157 -1.02 -15.21 4.92
N LEU A 158 -0.98 -13.97 5.38
CA LEU A 158 -2.05 -13.36 6.16
C LEU A 158 -3.32 -13.15 5.35
N GLY A 159 -3.24 -12.43 4.22
CA GLY A 159 -4.45 -11.94 3.55
C GLY A 159 -4.36 -11.77 2.04
N GLU A 160 -3.33 -12.32 1.38
CA GLU A 160 -3.21 -12.23 -0.08
C GLU A 160 -3.71 -13.52 -0.76
N GLY A 161 -4.73 -13.38 -1.62
CA GLY A 161 -5.32 -14.50 -2.34
C GLY A 161 -6.26 -15.38 -1.51
N MET A 162 -6.89 -16.35 -2.17
CA MET A 162 -7.97 -17.16 -1.58
C MET A 162 -7.47 -18.23 -0.59
N SER A 163 -6.18 -18.56 -0.65
CA SER A 163 -5.55 -19.51 0.27
C SER A 163 -5.00 -18.87 1.55
N SER A 164 -5.12 -17.55 1.68
CA SER A 164 -4.64 -16.81 2.85
C SER A 164 -5.47 -17.07 4.10
N ARG A 165 -4.86 -16.88 5.27
CA ARG A 165 -5.50 -17.17 6.56
C ARG A 165 -6.78 -16.35 6.78
N LEU A 166 -6.75 -15.05 6.47
CA LEU A 166 -7.90 -14.17 6.61
C LEU A 166 -9.04 -14.59 5.69
N PHE A 167 -8.74 -14.93 4.42
CA PHE A 167 -9.76 -15.40 3.49
C PHE A 167 -10.43 -16.69 3.99
N LEU A 168 -9.62 -17.68 4.38
CA LEU A 168 -10.14 -18.97 4.86
C LEU A 168 -10.93 -18.83 6.17
N GLU A 169 -10.42 -18.07 7.14
CA GLU A 169 -11.05 -17.98 8.46
C GLU A 169 -12.28 -17.07 8.47
N ILE A 170 -12.17 -15.87 7.89
CA ILE A 170 -13.20 -14.83 8.01
C ILE A 170 -14.27 -15.00 6.93
N ARG A 171 -13.87 -15.30 5.69
CA ARG A 171 -14.79 -15.43 4.58
C ARG A 171 -15.31 -16.85 4.40
N GLU A 172 -14.44 -17.86 4.30
CA GLU A 172 -14.90 -19.23 4.01
C GLU A 172 -15.54 -19.92 5.22
N LYS A 173 -14.87 -19.95 6.38
CA LYS A 173 -15.39 -20.69 7.56
C LYS A 173 -16.50 -19.94 8.30
N ARG A 174 -16.32 -18.64 8.54
CA ARG A 174 -17.24 -17.85 9.39
C ARG A 174 -18.23 -16.98 8.61
N ALA A 175 -18.05 -16.83 7.30
CA ALA A 175 -18.90 -16.01 6.44
C ALA A 175 -19.16 -14.59 6.98
N LEU A 176 -18.16 -13.96 7.60
CA LEU A 176 -18.29 -12.63 8.22
C LEU A 176 -18.16 -11.49 7.21
N ALA A 177 -17.34 -11.69 6.18
CA ALA A 177 -16.98 -10.68 5.20
C ALA A 177 -17.09 -11.25 3.79
N TYR A 178 -17.57 -10.43 2.85
CA TYR A 178 -17.45 -10.75 1.42
C TYR A 178 -16.05 -10.40 0.89
N ASP A 179 -15.51 -9.29 1.37
CA ASP A 179 -14.18 -8.82 1.05
C ASP A 179 -13.36 -8.68 2.33
N VAL A 180 -12.26 -9.43 2.38
CA VAL A 180 -11.26 -9.42 3.43
C VAL A 180 -9.92 -9.76 2.79
N HIS A 181 -8.93 -8.94 3.05
CA HIS A 181 -7.58 -9.11 2.52
C HIS A 181 -6.60 -8.30 3.36
N SER A 182 -5.31 -8.43 3.07
CA SER A 182 -4.28 -7.55 3.61
C SER A 182 -3.32 -7.09 2.52
N TYR A 183 -2.72 -5.93 2.74
CA TYR A 183 -1.74 -5.35 1.84
C TYR A 183 -0.63 -4.65 2.60
N GLU A 184 0.51 -4.53 1.94
CA GLU A 184 1.66 -3.78 2.41
C GLU A 184 2.01 -2.64 1.45
N ALA A 185 2.65 -1.61 2.00
CA ALA A 185 3.31 -0.59 1.21
C ALA A 185 4.66 -0.25 1.85
N ASN A 186 5.72 -0.22 1.05
CA ASN A 186 7.04 0.19 1.49
C ASN A 186 7.46 1.44 0.72
N TYR A 187 7.76 2.51 1.45
CA TYR A 187 8.24 3.78 0.95
C TYR A 187 9.76 3.90 1.20
N SER A 188 10.33 5.07 0.89
CA SER A 188 11.77 5.30 0.98
C SER A 188 12.33 5.19 2.40
N ASP A 189 11.58 5.59 3.44
CA ASP A 189 12.05 5.61 4.84
C ASP A 189 11.12 4.88 5.83
N VAL A 190 10.00 4.34 5.37
CA VAL A 190 9.05 3.58 6.20
C VAL A 190 8.10 2.74 5.34
N GLY A 191 7.27 1.90 5.96
CA GLY A 191 6.15 1.24 5.30
C GLY A 191 4.99 0.97 6.26
N HIS A 192 4.00 0.20 5.80
CA HIS A 192 2.90 -0.32 6.61
C HIS A 192 2.41 -1.67 6.11
N VAL A 193 1.68 -2.39 6.96
CA VAL A 193 0.84 -3.54 6.62
C VAL A 193 -0.57 -3.24 7.14
N VAL A 194 -1.59 -3.49 6.35
CA VAL A 194 -2.98 -3.19 6.69
C VAL A 194 -3.87 -4.37 6.31
N ILE A 195 -4.72 -4.79 7.25
CA ILE A 195 -5.84 -5.68 7.02
C ILE A 195 -7.07 -4.83 6.71
N TYR A 196 -7.80 -5.20 5.67
CA TYR A 196 -9.11 -4.64 5.32
C TYR A 196 -10.21 -5.70 5.47
N ALA A 197 -11.39 -5.29 5.95
CA ALA A 197 -12.60 -6.10 5.89
C ALA A 197 -13.87 -5.27 5.71
N GLY A 198 -14.76 -5.72 4.82
CA GLY A 198 -16.13 -5.20 4.65
C GLY A 198 -17.16 -6.16 5.24
N VAL A 199 -17.80 -5.79 6.34
CA VAL A 199 -18.59 -6.71 7.19
C VAL A 199 -19.94 -6.14 7.59
N ALA A 200 -20.91 -7.00 7.94
CA ALA A 200 -22.17 -6.56 8.50
C ALA A 200 -21.95 -5.82 9.84
N PRO A 201 -22.67 -4.71 10.13
CA PRO A 201 -22.44 -3.88 11.31
C PRO A 201 -22.42 -4.63 12.64
N GLU A 202 -23.31 -5.61 12.80
CA GLU A 202 -23.45 -6.44 13.99
C GLU A 202 -22.33 -7.48 14.15
N ARG A 203 -21.55 -7.76 13.09
CA ARG A 203 -20.47 -8.76 13.08
C ARG A 203 -19.07 -8.13 13.15
N VAL A 204 -18.96 -6.79 13.16
CA VAL A 204 -17.66 -6.11 13.01
C VAL A 204 -16.66 -6.44 14.12
N LYS A 205 -17.12 -6.56 15.38
CA LYS A 205 -16.25 -6.96 16.49
C LYS A 205 -15.72 -8.38 16.32
N GLU A 206 -16.59 -9.30 15.93
CA GLU A 206 -16.21 -10.69 15.70
C GLU A 206 -15.19 -10.80 14.56
N ALA A 207 -15.40 -10.06 13.47
CA ALA A 207 -14.45 -10.01 12.36
C ALA A 207 -13.09 -9.41 12.77
N ALA A 208 -13.10 -8.31 13.53
CA ALA A 208 -11.87 -7.71 14.07
C ALA A 208 -11.12 -8.69 14.98
N SER A 209 -11.83 -9.36 15.90
CA SER A 209 -11.24 -10.37 16.78
C SER A 209 -10.69 -11.57 16.02
N ALA A 210 -11.41 -12.07 15.00
CA ALA A 210 -10.93 -13.16 14.16
C ALA A 210 -9.68 -12.76 13.35
N ALA A 211 -9.64 -11.54 12.80
CA ALA A 211 -8.46 -11.05 12.10
C ALA A 211 -7.24 -10.92 13.03
N LEU A 212 -7.44 -10.38 14.23
CA LEU A 212 -6.40 -10.26 15.24
C LEU A 212 -5.93 -11.63 15.77
N ALA A 213 -6.83 -12.62 15.85
CA ALA A 213 -6.46 -13.99 16.19
C ALA A 213 -5.49 -14.58 15.16
N GLU A 214 -5.74 -14.41 13.86
CA GLU A 214 -4.83 -14.90 12.82
C GLU A 214 -3.46 -14.18 12.85
N VAL A 215 -3.44 -12.88 13.19
CA VAL A 215 -2.18 -12.16 13.45
C VAL A 215 -1.45 -12.71 14.68
N ALA A 216 -2.17 -13.01 15.76
CA ALA A 216 -1.59 -13.64 16.95
C ALA A 216 -1.00 -15.02 16.62
N ARG A 217 -1.70 -15.83 15.83
CA ARG A 217 -1.20 -17.13 15.38
C ARG A 217 0.06 -17.02 14.53
N LEU A 218 0.18 -16.02 13.65
CA LEU A 218 1.43 -15.75 12.92
C LEU A 218 2.60 -15.36 13.85
N ARG A 219 2.29 -14.72 14.97
CA ARG A 219 3.27 -14.31 15.98
C ARG A 219 3.70 -15.45 16.89
N ASP A 220 2.79 -16.36 17.22
CA ASP A 220 2.96 -17.30 18.32
C ASP A 220 3.18 -18.73 17.82
N GLU A 221 2.68 -19.07 16.63
CA GLU A 221 2.83 -20.38 15.99
C GLU A 221 3.72 -20.27 14.74
N PRO A 222 4.65 -21.20 14.50
CA PRO A 222 5.36 -21.27 13.23
C PRO A 222 4.39 -21.55 12.06
N VAL A 223 4.60 -20.89 10.93
CA VAL A 223 3.92 -21.23 9.68
C VAL A 223 4.38 -22.62 9.24
N GLY A 224 3.43 -23.52 8.95
CA GLY A 224 3.75 -24.89 8.54
C GLY A 224 4.38 -24.95 7.16
N ASP A 225 5.25 -25.93 6.91
CA ASP A 225 6.02 -26.03 5.67
C ASP A 225 5.13 -26.04 4.42
N ALA A 226 4.06 -26.83 4.42
CA ALA A 226 3.11 -26.89 3.30
C ALA A 226 2.31 -25.60 3.08
N GLU A 227 2.13 -24.77 4.12
CA GLU A 227 1.53 -23.44 3.95
C GLU A 227 2.56 -22.48 3.34
N LEU A 228 3.79 -22.50 3.85
CA LEU A 228 4.87 -21.65 3.37
C LEU A 228 5.25 -21.95 1.92
N GLU A 229 5.35 -23.23 1.53
CA GLU A 229 5.61 -23.63 0.14
C GLU A 229 4.52 -23.09 -0.81
N ARG A 230 3.24 -23.26 -0.47
CA ARG A 230 2.14 -22.70 -1.28
C ARG A 230 2.24 -21.18 -1.42
N VAL A 231 2.64 -20.48 -0.36
CA VAL A 231 2.82 -19.02 -0.41
C VAL A 231 4.02 -18.63 -1.28
N ARG A 232 5.14 -19.37 -1.20
CA ARG A 232 6.29 -19.15 -2.11
C ARG A 232 5.88 -19.33 -3.55
N ASP A 233 5.17 -20.41 -3.87
CA ASP A 233 4.68 -20.68 -5.23
C ASP A 233 3.72 -19.59 -5.71
N PHE A 234 2.83 -19.13 -4.84
CA PHE A 234 1.92 -18.02 -5.12
C PHE A 234 2.68 -16.72 -5.45
N VAL A 235 3.65 -16.34 -4.62
CA VAL A 235 4.43 -15.11 -4.82
C VAL A 235 5.28 -15.19 -6.08
N LYS A 236 5.99 -16.31 -6.30
CA LYS A 236 6.83 -16.52 -7.50
C LYS A 236 5.99 -16.53 -8.77
N GLY A 237 4.90 -17.30 -8.79
CA GLY A 237 3.99 -17.36 -9.94
C GLY A 237 3.38 -16.00 -10.29
N ARG A 238 3.07 -15.16 -9.29
CA ARG A 238 2.61 -13.79 -9.53
C ARG A 238 3.65 -12.89 -10.19
N ILE A 239 4.92 -13.05 -9.83
CA ILE A 239 6.02 -12.30 -10.47
C ILE A 239 6.13 -12.72 -11.93
N GLU A 240 6.09 -14.02 -12.22
CA GLU A 240 6.15 -14.53 -13.59
C GLU A 240 4.99 -14.02 -14.45
N LEU A 241 3.75 -14.17 -13.97
CA LEU A 241 2.54 -13.69 -14.66
C LEU A 241 2.61 -12.18 -14.93
N ARG A 242 3.14 -11.39 -13.99
CA ARG A 242 3.31 -9.94 -14.16
C ARG A 242 4.32 -9.58 -15.24
N LEU A 243 5.25 -10.48 -15.57
CA LEU A 243 6.31 -10.24 -16.55
C LEU A 243 6.00 -10.82 -17.94
N GLU A 244 4.80 -11.37 -18.16
CA GLU A 244 4.36 -11.87 -19.47
C GLU A 244 4.18 -10.76 -20.51
N ASP A 245 3.89 -9.53 -20.07
CA ASP A 245 3.71 -8.39 -20.96
C ASP A 245 4.80 -7.31 -20.79
N THR A 246 5.06 -6.57 -21.86
CA THR A 246 6.15 -5.59 -21.91
C THR A 246 5.94 -4.39 -20.96
N ARG A 247 4.69 -4.02 -20.64
CA ARG A 247 4.42 -2.98 -19.64
C ARG A 247 4.79 -3.50 -18.25
N GLY A 248 4.48 -4.75 -17.96
CA GLY A 248 4.91 -5.45 -16.75
C GLY A 248 6.43 -5.43 -16.57
N VAL A 249 7.18 -5.82 -17.62
CA VAL A 249 8.64 -5.79 -17.63
C VAL A 249 9.18 -4.36 -17.47
N ALA A 250 8.69 -3.39 -18.22
CA ALA A 250 9.14 -2.00 -18.09
C ALA A 250 8.87 -1.44 -16.68
N GLY A 251 7.72 -1.76 -16.08
CA GLY A 251 7.38 -1.37 -14.72
C GLY A 251 8.28 -2.02 -13.67
N TRP A 252 8.67 -3.28 -13.87
CA TRP A 252 9.63 -3.98 -13.02
C TRP A 252 11.01 -3.31 -13.03
N LEU A 253 11.54 -3.02 -14.22
CA LEU A 253 12.83 -2.35 -14.38
C LEU A 253 12.79 -0.95 -13.76
N ALA A 254 11.76 -0.15 -14.09
CA ALA A 254 11.61 1.21 -13.58
C ALA A 254 11.50 1.23 -12.04
N GLY A 255 10.64 0.37 -11.48
CA GLY A 255 10.46 0.29 -10.03
C GLY A 255 11.75 -0.07 -9.32
N GLN A 256 12.53 -1.01 -9.87
CA GLN A 256 13.80 -1.38 -9.25
C GLN A 256 14.85 -0.27 -9.33
N GLU A 257 15.01 0.35 -10.49
CA GLU A 257 15.94 1.48 -10.67
C GLU A 257 15.57 2.69 -9.80
N MET A 258 14.27 2.95 -9.58
CA MET A 258 13.81 4.05 -8.73
C MET A 258 14.14 3.85 -7.24
N PHE A 259 14.12 2.59 -6.75
CA PHE A 259 14.22 2.31 -5.33
C PHE A 259 15.50 1.60 -4.91
N TYR A 260 16.23 0.96 -5.81
CA TYR A 260 17.42 0.18 -5.53
C TYR A 260 18.60 0.63 -6.40
N ASP A 261 19.81 0.27 -5.97
CA ASP A 261 21.03 0.61 -6.70
C ASP A 261 21.38 -0.45 -7.77
N ARG A 262 20.49 -1.44 -7.97
CA ARG A 262 20.61 -2.49 -8.98
C ARG A 262 19.25 -3.09 -9.30
N ILE A 263 19.10 -3.56 -10.54
CA ILE A 263 17.96 -4.36 -10.98
C ILE A 263 18.27 -5.83 -10.66
N ARG A 264 17.45 -6.46 -9.82
CA ARG A 264 17.50 -7.90 -9.56
C ARG A 264 16.76 -8.66 -10.65
N SER A 265 17.31 -9.81 -11.03
CA SER A 265 16.64 -10.80 -11.87
C SER A 265 15.45 -11.43 -11.13
N VAL A 266 14.58 -12.11 -11.88
CA VAL A 266 13.48 -12.88 -11.30
C VAL A 266 14.03 -13.99 -10.40
N ASP A 267 15.06 -14.71 -10.85
CA ASP A 267 15.70 -15.79 -10.11
C ASP A 267 16.24 -15.31 -8.76
N GLU A 268 16.92 -14.15 -8.71
CA GLU A 268 17.40 -13.58 -7.45
C GLU A 268 16.26 -13.21 -6.48
N ILE A 269 15.11 -12.78 -7.00
CA ILE A 269 13.93 -12.53 -6.15
C ILE A 269 13.31 -13.85 -5.67
N CYS A 270 13.24 -14.86 -6.54
CA CYS A 270 12.79 -16.20 -6.16
C CYS A 270 13.68 -16.80 -5.07
N GLU A 271 15.01 -16.67 -5.17
CA GLU A 271 15.96 -17.09 -4.14
C GLU A 271 15.72 -16.37 -2.81
N ILE A 272 15.45 -15.05 -2.84
CA ILE A 272 15.10 -14.29 -1.64
C ILE A 272 13.81 -14.83 -1.02
N VAL A 273 12.77 -15.07 -1.82
CA VAL A 273 11.49 -15.63 -1.37
C VAL A 273 11.68 -17.02 -0.76
N ASP A 274 12.48 -17.87 -1.40
CA ASP A 274 12.75 -19.23 -0.92
C ASP A 274 13.61 -19.24 0.36
N SER A 275 14.43 -18.20 0.58
CA SER A 275 15.24 -18.05 1.79
C SER A 275 14.43 -17.70 3.05
N VAL A 276 13.21 -17.16 2.91
CA VAL A 276 12.37 -16.79 4.05
C VAL A 276 11.85 -18.04 4.74
N GLY A 277 12.25 -18.26 5.99
CA GLY A 277 11.83 -19.41 6.80
C GLY A 277 10.70 -19.10 7.80
N PRO A 278 10.10 -20.14 8.42
CA PRO A 278 9.07 -19.96 9.46
C PRO A 278 9.53 -19.11 10.65
N ALA A 279 10.81 -19.26 11.05
CA ALA A 279 11.39 -18.48 12.14
C ALA A 279 11.51 -16.98 11.81
N ASP A 280 11.80 -16.64 10.56
CA ASP A 280 11.87 -15.26 10.10
C ASP A 280 10.48 -14.61 10.14
N LEU A 281 9.48 -15.31 9.62
CA LEU A 281 8.07 -14.86 9.65
C LEU A 281 7.63 -14.61 11.09
N GLN A 282 7.90 -15.55 12.00
CA GLN A 282 7.50 -15.40 13.40
C GLN A 282 8.23 -14.24 14.09
N ARG A 283 9.54 -14.08 13.85
CA ARG A 283 10.33 -12.95 14.37
C ARG A 283 9.75 -11.63 13.90
N VAL A 284 9.48 -11.50 12.60
CA VAL A 284 8.94 -10.28 11.99
C VAL A 284 7.52 -10.00 12.48
N ALA A 285 6.67 -11.02 12.61
CA ALA A 285 5.34 -10.88 13.21
C ALA A 285 5.42 -10.33 14.65
N ARG A 286 6.30 -10.89 15.48
CA ARG A 286 6.55 -10.43 16.87
C ARG A 286 7.09 -9.01 16.94
N GLN A 287 7.85 -8.58 15.96
CA GLN A 287 8.47 -7.27 15.93
C GLN A 287 7.49 -6.18 15.48
N TYR A 288 6.74 -6.43 14.40
CA TYR A 288 5.97 -5.40 13.70
C TYR A 288 4.45 -5.48 13.93
N LEU A 289 3.87 -6.67 14.13
CA LEU A 289 2.41 -6.87 14.19
C LEU A 289 1.88 -7.02 15.63
N ARG A 290 2.47 -6.29 16.57
CA ARG A 290 2.01 -6.33 17.97
C ARG A 290 0.69 -5.55 18.15
N PRO A 291 -0.24 -5.99 19.02
CA PRO A 291 -1.49 -5.29 19.29
C PRO A 291 -1.29 -3.81 19.60
N GLU A 292 -0.28 -3.50 20.43
CA GLU A 292 -0.08 -2.15 20.95
C GLU A 292 0.41 -1.18 19.88
N LEU A 293 0.90 -1.72 18.76
CA LEU A 293 1.36 -0.97 17.58
C LEU A 293 0.28 -0.81 16.52
N ALA A 294 -0.90 -1.42 16.69
CA ALA A 294 -1.97 -1.39 15.72
C ALA A 294 -2.75 -0.07 15.75
N TYR A 295 -3.20 0.35 14.57
CA TYR A 295 -4.09 1.46 14.34
C TYR A 295 -5.37 0.96 13.68
N VAL A 296 -6.51 1.49 14.10
CA VAL A 296 -7.82 1.08 13.59
C VAL A 296 -8.51 2.26 12.94
N SER A 297 -8.98 2.08 11.70
CA SER A 297 -9.95 2.98 11.10
C SER A 297 -11.22 2.24 10.71
N ALA A 298 -12.37 2.91 10.82
CA ALA A 298 -13.62 2.31 10.39
C ALA A 298 -14.63 3.34 9.86
N ILE A 299 -15.40 2.94 8.85
CA ILE A 299 -16.52 3.72 8.31
C ILE A 299 -17.77 2.86 8.24
N GLY A 300 -18.88 3.35 8.80
CA GLY A 300 -20.15 2.64 8.81
C GLY A 300 -21.17 3.21 9.80
N PRO A 301 -22.27 2.49 10.08
CA PRO A 301 -23.32 2.96 10.99
C PRO A 301 -22.78 3.24 12.40
N ARG A 302 -23.26 4.31 13.03
CA ARG A 302 -22.77 4.79 14.33
C ARG A 302 -22.77 3.69 15.39
N SER A 303 -23.86 2.92 15.47
CA SER A 303 -24.04 1.84 16.45
C SER A 303 -22.95 0.76 16.39
N ALA A 304 -22.31 0.57 15.24
CA ALA A 304 -21.25 -0.39 15.07
C ALA A 304 -19.87 0.25 15.25
N VAL A 305 -19.58 1.35 14.54
CA VAL A 305 -18.22 1.91 14.52
C VAL A 305 -17.78 2.52 15.84
N THR A 306 -18.68 3.07 16.66
CA THR A 306 -18.31 3.64 17.97
C THR A 306 -17.90 2.58 18.99
N THR A 307 -18.12 1.31 18.68
CA THR A 307 -17.77 0.20 19.55
C THR A 307 -16.37 -0.36 19.28
N LEU A 308 -15.69 0.16 18.24
CA LEU A 308 -14.36 -0.25 17.84
C LEU A 308 -13.28 0.60 18.53
N GLY A 309 -12.21 -0.08 18.93
CA GLY A 309 -11.02 0.52 19.50
C GLY A 309 -9.77 -0.14 18.91
N ALA A 310 -8.62 0.50 19.10
CA ALA A 310 -7.35 -0.15 18.81
C ALA A 310 -7.17 -1.35 19.75
N PRO A 311 -6.54 -2.43 19.29
CA PRO A 311 -6.37 -3.61 20.10
C PRO A 311 -5.46 -3.32 21.30
N GLU A 312 -5.94 -3.73 22.48
CA GLU A 312 -5.13 -3.80 23.69
C GLU A 312 -4.50 -5.20 23.78
N PRO A 313 -3.37 -5.36 24.50
CA PRO A 313 -2.65 -6.64 24.59
C PRO A 313 -3.55 -7.84 24.92
N GLU A 314 -4.49 -7.65 25.83
CA GLU A 314 -5.42 -8.66 26.36
C GLU A 314 -6.36 -9.24 25.29
N MET A 315 -6.66 -8.49 24.22
CA MET A 315 -7.60 -8.94 23.17
C MET A 315 -7.03 -10.05 22.28
N MET A 316 -5.70 -10.23 22.24
CA MET A 316 -5.08 -11.34 21.50
C MET A 316 -4.84 -12.59 22.36
N GLU A 317 -4.80 -12.48 23.70
CA GLU A 317 -4.64 -13.63 24.59
C GLU A 317 -5.92 -14.46 24.71
N MET A 318 -7.10 -13.82 24.60
CA MET A 318 -8.40 -14.50 24.68
C MET A 318 -8.80 -15.30 23.43
N ALA A 319 -8.01 -15.22 22.35
CA ALA A 319 -8.26 -15.93 21.09
C ALA A 319 -7.40 -17.19 20.90
N SER A 320 -6.61 -17.55 21.94
CA SER A 320 -5.81 -18.77 22.04
C SER A 320 -6.61 -19.89 22.69
#